data_AF-A0A2V7PNP4-F1
#
_entry.id   AF-A0A2V7PNP4-F1
#
_cell.length_a   1.000
_cell.length_b   1.000
_cell.length_c   1.000
_cell.angle_alpha   90.00
_cell.angle_beta   90.00
_cell.angle_gamma   90.00
#
_symmetry.space_group_name_H-M   'P 1'
#
loop_
_entity.id
_entity.type
_entity.pdbx_description
1 polymer ?
#
loop_
_entity_poly.entity_id
_entity_poly.type
_entity_poly.pdbx_seq_one_letter_code
_entity_poly.pdbx_strand_id
1 'polypeptide(L)'
;HSPYRSLRYGQFVSFTAGYFNGDGGVLGAAPHRGATYGFRYDFLGAGTVTVGLAASYGDLQRQIINPHQPIETAVTGPVKQSAVFTEGILQFNLTGGKTWHHLAPFVSAAGGLVFAGKTPADTSGFTFHTRGTLTPGLGARIF
;
A
#
# COMPACT_ATOMS: atom_id res chain seq x y z
N HIS A 1 -9.08 -38.67 1.21
CA HIS A 1 -8.42 -37.44 1.73
C HIS A 1 -9.31 -36.24 1.43
N SER A 2 -9.69 -35.43 2.43
CA SER A 2 -10.46 -34.21 2.18
C SER A 2 -9.54 -33.09 1.67
N PRO A 3 -9.89 -32.35 0.60
CA PRO A 3 -9.10 -31.23 0.10
C PRO A 3 -9.23 -29.98 0.99
N TYR A 4 -10.11 -30.00 1.99
CA TYR A 4 -10.38 -28.89 2.88
C TYR A 4 -9.68 -29.03 4.24
N ARG A 5 -8.91 -28.02 4.64
CA ARG A 5 -8.29 -27.91 5.97
C ARG A 5 -8.74 -26.61 6.63
N SER A 6 -8.93 -26.61 7.94
CA SER A 6 -9.33 -25.40 8.67
C SER A 6 -8.16 -24.40 8.70
N LEU A 7 -8.49 -23.11 8.57
CA LEU A 7 -7.53 -22.04 8.77
C LEU A 7 -7.13 -21.98 10.25
N ARG A 8 -5.84 -21.69 10.53
CA ARG A 8 -5.38 -21.45 11.89
C ARG A 8 -5.87 -20.09 12.35
N TYR A 9 -6.62 -20.06 13.45
CA TYR A 9 -7.05 -18.83 14.11
C TYR A 9 -5.90 -18.23 14.93
N GLY A 10 -5.92 -16.91 15.09
CA GLY A 10 -4.96 -16.21 15.94
C GLY A 10 -4.44 -14.92 15.34
N GLN A 11 -3.25 -14.55 15.82
CA GLN A 11 -2.56 -13.32 15.48
C GLN A 11 -1.34 -13.63 14.63
N PHE A 12 -1.14 -12.84 13.58
CA PHE A 12 -0.04 -13.04 12.63
C PHE A 12 0.64 -11.71 12.38
N VAL A 13 1.97 -11.72 12.43
CA VAL A 13 2.80 -10.63 11.92
C VAL A 13 3.42 -11.10 10.63
N SER A 14 3.23 -10.31 9.57
CA SER A 14 3.78 -10.58 8.25
C SER A 14 4.62 -9.40 7.80
N PHE A 15 5.72 -9.69 7.11
CA PHE A 15 6.43 -8.70 6.33
C PHE A 15 5.75 -8.55 4.96
N THR A 16 5.70 -7.33 4.45
CA THR A 16 5.16 -7.01 3.13
C THR A 16 6.24 -6.35 2.29
N ALA A 17 6.27 -6.68 1.00
CA ALA A 17 7.04 -5.97 0.00
C ALA A 17 6.17 -5.85 -1.26
N GLY A 18 6.27 -4.72 -1.95
CA GLY A 18 5.44 -4.43 -3.09
C GLY A 18 5.98 -3.28 -3.93
N TYR A 19 5.17 -2.90 -4.91
CA TYR A 19 5.45 -1.77 -5.77
C TYR A 19 4.21 -0.87 -5.80
N PHE A 20 4.39 0.39 -5.43
CA PHE A 20 3.37 1.41 -5.53
C PHE A 20 3.47 2.09 -6.89
N ASN A 21 2.34 2.15 -7.61
CA ASN A 21 2.25 2.77 -8.93
C ASN A 21 0.99 3.63 -9.04
N GLY A 22 1.07 4.83 -8.45
CA GLY A 22 0.10 5.91 -8.65
C GLY A 22 0.46 6.79 -9.85
N ASP A 23 -0.42 7.76 -10.12
CA ASP A 23 -0.26 8.77 -11.18
C ASP A 23 0.53 10.01 -10.72
N GLY A 24 0.44 10.35 -9.43
CA GLY A 24 1.09 11.54 -8.86
C GLY A 24 0.36 12.85 -9.16
N GLY A 25 -0.86 12.78 -9.70
CA GLY A 25 -1.62 13.91 -10.24
C GLY A 25 -1.21 14.32 -11.65
N VAL A 26 -1.85 15.36 -12.18
CA VAL A 26 -1.71 15.85 -13.58
C VAL A 26 -0.25 16.09 -14.00
N LEU A 27 0.61 16.46 -13.05
CA LEU A 27 2.02 16.80 -13.28
C LEU A 27 2.99 15.89 -12.51
N GLY A 28 2.54 14.75 -11.99
CA GLY A 28 3.40 13.80 -11.28
C GLY A 28 4.08 14.36 -10.01
N ALA A 29 3.56 15.46 -9.47
CA ALA A 29 4.15 16.20 -8.36
C ALA A 29 4.04 15.47 -7.01
N ALA A 30 3.07 14.56 -6.87
CA ALA A 30 2.95 13.74 -5.67
C ALA A 30 3.85 12.49 -5.77
N PRO A 31 4.33 11.94 -4.64
CA PRO A 31 4.99 10.64 -4.60
C PRO A 31 4.10 9.56 -5.22
N HIS A 32 4.57 8.89 -6.27
CA HIS A 32 3.69 8.04 -7.06
C HIS A 32 4.28 6.70 -7.50
N ARG A 33 5.61 6.57 -7.63
CA ARG A 33 6.20 5.31 -8.11
C ARG A 33 7.38 4.84 -7.29
N GLY A 34 7.35 3.59 -6.84
CA GLY A 34 8.50 3.00 -6.18
C GLY A 34 8.20 1.76 -5.35
N ALA A 35 9.26 1.18 -4.80
CA ALA A 35 9.15 0.01 -3.96
C ALA A 35 8.56 0.37 -2.59
N THR A 36 7.71 -0.51 -2.06
CA THR A 36 7.18 -0.41 -0.70
C THR A 36 7.57 -1.65 0.09
N TYR A 37 7.80 -1.47 1.38
CA TYR A 37 8.07 -2.54 2.32
C TYR A 37 7.52 -2.20 3.70
N GLY A 38 7.07 -3.20 4.44
CA GLY A 38 6.35 -2.93 5.66
C GLY A 38 6.04 -4.16 6.48
N PHE A 39 5.21 -3.93 7.48
CA PHE A 39 4.68 -4.98 8.33
C PHE A 39 3.17 -4.89 8.39
N ARG A 40 2.55 -6.05 8.49
CA ARG A 40 1.12 -6.20 8.69
C ARG A 40 0.88 -7.08 9.90
N TYR A 41 -0.01 -6.62 10.76
CA TYR A 41 -0.53 -7.37 11.88
C TYR A 41 -1.98 -7.75 11.59
N ASP A 42 -2.26 -9.05 11.60
CA ASP A 42 -3.58 -9.61 11.32
C ASP A 42 -4.14 -10.34 12.53
N PHE A 43 -5.42 -10.11 12.77
CA PHE A 43 -6.24 -10.93 13.66
C PHE A 43 -7.25 -11.72 12.82
N LEU A 44 -7.09 -13.04 12.82
CA LEU A 44 -8.05 -13.98 12.26
C LEU A 44 -8.82 -14.64 13.41
N GLY A 45 -10.01 -14.11 13.67
CA GLY A 45 -10.99 -14.72 14.56
C GLY A 45 -11.66 -15.95 13.93
N ALA A 46 -12.76 -16.43 14.52
CA ALA A 46 -13.53 -17.53 13.95
C ALA A 46 -14.25 -17.12 12.66
N GLY A 47 -14.10 -17.89 11.59
CA GLY A 47 -14.87 -17.71 10.35
C GLY A 47 -14.05 -17.22 9.16
N THR A 48 -14.64 -16.29 8.40
CA THR A 48 -14.20 -15.93 7.04
C THR A 48 -13.51 -14.57 6.96
N VAL A 49 -13.51 -13.79 8.05
CA VAL A 49 -13.04 -12.40 8.09
C VAL A 49 -11.72 -12.30 8.85
N THR A 50 -10.76 -11.58 8.27
CA THR A 50 -9.54 -11.13 8.93
C THR A 50 -9.57 -9.61 9.03
N VAL A 51 -9.20 -9.08 10.20
CA VAL A 51 -8.98 -7.64 10.40
C VAL A 51 -7.50 -7.42 10.63
N GLY A 52 -6.93 -6.37 10.06
CA GLY A 52 -5.51 -6.09 10.22
C GLY A 52 -5.17 -4.62 10.23
N LEU A 53 -3.92 -4.35 10.63
CA LEU A 53 -3.27 -3.05 10.55
C LEU A 53 -1.97 -3.24 9.77
N ALA A 54 -1.61 -2.27 8.94
CA ALA A 54 -0.32 -2.26 8.25
C ALA A 54 0.36 -0.91 8.36
N ALA A 55 1.69 -0.96 8.43
CA ALA A 55 2.57 0.17 8.28
C ALA A 55 3.61 -0.16 7.21
N SER A 56 3.71 0.68 6.18
CA SER A 56 4.65 0.48 5.08
C SER A 56 5.44 1.75 4.80
N TYR A 57 6.71 1.60 4.47
CA TYR A 57 7.57 2.64 3.94
C TYR A 57 7.67 2.48 2.42
N GLY A 58 7.63 3.59 1.68
CA GLY A 58 7.90 3.64 0.25
C GLY A 58 9.11 4.51 -0.07
N ASP A 59 10.04 4.01 -0.87
CA ASP A 59 11.03 4.84 -1.59
C ASP A 59 10.40 5.20 -2.94
N LEU A 60 9.72 6.34 -2.99
CA LEU A 60 8.93 6.75 -4.14
C LEU A 60 9.64 7.84 -4.95
N GLN A 61 9.15 8.05 -6.16
CA GLN A 61 9.58 9.12 -7.05
C GLN A 61 8.47 10.14 -7.23
N ARG A 62 8.87 11.39 -7.44
CA ARG A 62 8.00 12.49 -7.88
C ARG A 62 8.71 13.40 -8.89
N GLN A 63 7.95 14.22 -9.58
CA GLN A 63 8.47 15.31 -10.40
C GLN A 63 8.51 16.62 -9.58
N ILE A 64 9.51 17.46 -9.81
CA ILE A 64 9.60 18.83 -9.29
C ILE A 64 9.22 19.78 -10.41
N ILE A 65 8.38 20.78 -10.11
CA ILE A 65 7.89 21.72 -11.11
C ILE A 65 8.46 23.11 -10.80
N ASN A 66 9.29 23.67 -11.66
CA ASN A 66 9.78 25.03 -11.51
C ASN A 66 8.91 26.02 -12.31
N PRO A 67 8.03 26.80 -11.66
CA PRO A 67 7.15 27.74 -12.35
C PRO A 67 7.90 28.96 -12.92
N HIS A 68 9.19 29.14 -12.60
CA HIS A 68 10.00 30.25 -13.07
C HIS A 68 10.80 29.92 -14.34
N GLN A 69 10.66 28.71 -14.88
CA GLN A 69 11.32 28.29 -16.11
C GLN A 69 10.32 28.14 -17.27
N PRO A 70 10.79 28.27 -18.54
CA PRO A 70 9.98 27.96 -19.72
C PRO A 70 9.35 26.57 -19.60
N ILE A 71 8.15 26.37 -20.16
CA ILE A 71 7.37 25.13 -19.99
C ILE A 71 8.13 23.86 -20.39
N GLU A 72 9.09 23.98 -21.31
CA GLU A 72 9.97 22.91 -21.79
C GLU A 72 10.98 22.42 -20.74
N THR A 73 11.34 23.26 -19.76
CA THR A 73 12.29 22.96 -18.66
C THR A 73 11.64 23.04 -17.28
N ALA A 74 10.37 23.45 -17.22
CA ALA A 74 9.61 23.62 -15.99
C ALA A 74 9.39 22.32 -15.20
N VAL A 75 9.60 21.13 -15.78
CA VAL A 75 9.50 19.85 -15.06
C VAL A 75 10.89 19.23 -14.93
N THR A 76 11.34 19.03 -13.69
CA THR A 76 12.64 18.42 -13.37
C THR A 76 12.43 17.21 -12.46
N GLY A 77 12.99 16.05 -12.82
CA GLY A 77 12.82 14.81 -12.07
C GLY A 77 13.05 13.57 -12.95
N PRO A 78 12.89 12.35 -12.42
CA PRO A 78 12.33 12.00 -11.11
C PRO A 78 13.27 12.27 -9.93
N VAL A 79 12.72 12.76 -8.82
CA VAL A 79 13.41 12.92 -7.53
C VAL A 79 12.82 11.96 -6.53
N LYS A 80 13.69 11.36 -5.70
CA LYS A 80 13.26 10.46 -4.63
C LYS A 80 12.57 11.22 -3.50
N GLN A 81 11.43 10.71 -3.07
CA GLN A 81 10.69 11.14 -1.89
C GLN A 81 10.19 9.91 -1.16
N SER A 82 10.50 9.81 0.13
CA SER A 82 9.97 8.74 0.96
C SER A 82 8.51 9.00 1.34
N ALA A 83 7.76 7.93 1.60
CA ALA A 83 6.41 8.03 2.16
C ALA A 83 6.17 6.91 3.17
N VAL A 84 5.36 7.21 4.19
CA VAL A 84 4.87 6.23 5.16
C VAL A 84 3.36 6.07 4.96
N PHE A 85 2.92 4.83 4.87
CA PHE A 85 1.54 4.40 4.73
C PHE A 85 1.10 3.73 6.02
N THR A 86 -0.05 4.13 6.54
CA THR A 86 -0.69 3.48 7.69
C THR A 86 -2.11 3.08 7.31
N GLU A 87 -2.43 1.79 7.36
CA GLU A 87 -3.68 1.25 6.83
C GLU A 87 -4.39 0.36 7.83
N GLY A 88 -5.71 0.47 7.90
CA GLY A 88 -6.60 -0.54 8.48
C GLY A 88 -7.16 -1.43 7.38
N ILE A 89 -7.22 -2.74 7.62
CA ILE A 89 -7.49 -3.74 6.58
C ILE A 89 -8.63 -4.65 6.99
N LEU A 90 -9.58 -4.83 6.08
CA LEU A 90 -10.60 -5.85 6.14
C LEU A 90 -10.36 -6.85 5.01
N GLN A 91 -10.27 -8.13 5.34
CA GLN A 91 -10.07 -9.21 4.38
C GLN A 91 -11.14 -10.28 4.57
N PHE A 92 -11.67 -10.77 3.46
CA PHE A 92 -12.67 -11.84 3.41
C PHE A 92 -12.12 -13.03 2.61
N ASN A 93 -12.07 -14.20 3.25
CA ASN A 93 -11.65 -15.45 2.63
C ASN A 93 -12.82 -16.07 1.86
N LEU A 94 -12.64 -16.31 0.56
CA LEU A 94 -13.69 -16.78 -0.35
C LEU A 94 -14.06 -18.25 -0.07
N THR A 95 -13.13 -19.05 0.43
CA THR A 95 -13.35 -20.45 0.86
C THR A 95 -13.83 -20.55 2.32
N GLY A 96 -14.15 -19.41 2.93
CA GLY A 96 -14.55 -19.29 4.32
C GLY A 96 -13.44 -19.64 5.32
N GLY A 97 -13.79 -20.35 6.39
CA GLY A 97 -12.83 -20.78 7.43
C GLY A 97 -11.95 -21.97 7.04
N LYS A 98 -11.89 -22.32 5.74
CA LYS A 98 -11.20 -23.49 5.22
C LYS A 98 -10.33 -23.14 4.02
N THR A 99 -9.30 -23.94 3.76
CA THR A 99 -8.55 -23.96 2.50
C THR A 99 -9.25 -24.88 1.49
N TRP A 100 -9.02 -24.71 0.21
CA TRP A 100 -9.33 -25.66 -0.86
C TRP A 100 -8.02 -26.02 -1.57
N HIS A 101 -7.62 -27.31 -1.53
CA HIS A 101 -6.31 -27.76 -2.04
C HIS A 101 -5.15 -26.89 -1.53
N HIS A 102 -5.08 -26.67 -0.21
CA HIS A 102 -4.04 -25.83 0.43
C HIS A 102 -4.07 -24.34 0.07
N LEU A 103 -5.03 -23.89 -0.73
CA LEU A 103 -5.22 -22.49 -1.10
C LEU A 103 -6.38 -21.86 -0.33
N ALA A 104 -6.20 -20.64 0.14
CA ALA A 104 -7.27 -19.82 0.69
C ALA A 104 -7.31 -18.47 -0.05
N PRO A 105 -8.05 -18.38 -1.16
CA PRO A 105 -8.22 -17.12 -1.88
C PRO A 105 -9.03 -16.13 -1.06
N PHE A 106 -8.70 -14.84 -1.19
CA PHE A 106 -9.33 -13.76 -0.45
C PHE A 106 -9.47 -12.48 -1.29
N VAL A 107 -10.40 -11.65 -0.87
CA VAL A 107 -10.51 -10.24 -1.27
C VAL A 107 -10.30 -9.36 -0.04
N SER A 108 -9.84 -8.14 -0.23
CA SER A 108 -9.62 -7.20 0.85
C SER A 108 -9.91 -5.76 0.44
N ALA A 109 -10.22 -4.94 1.42
CA ALA A 109 -10.17 -3.49 1.30
C ALA A 109 -9.34 -2.95 2.45
N ALA A 110 -8.44 -2.02 2.16
CA ALA A 110 -7.70 -1.27 3.15
C ALA A 110 -7.97 0.21 3.00
N GLY A 111 -8.04 0.92 4.13
CA GLY A 111 -8.17 2.38 4.16
C GLY A 111 -7.11 2.96 5.08
N GLY A 112 -6.51 4.07 4.69
CA GLY A 112 -5.34 4.57 5.39
C GLY A 112 -4.99 6.02 5.19
N LEU A 113 -3.86 6.40 5.76
CA LEU A 113 -3.23 7.71 5.63
C LEU A 113 -1.82 7.56 5.07
N VAL A 114 -1.42 8.54 4.27
CA VAL A 114 -0.07 8.64 3.70
C VAL A 114 0.58 9.92 4.17
N PHE A 115 1.81 9.78 4.66
CA PHE A 115 2.66 10.86 5.13
C PHE A 115 3.92 10.88 4.27
N ALA A 116 4.13 11.94 3.49
CA ALA A 116 5.33 12.05 2.68
C ALA A 116 6.48 12.67 3.49
N GLY A 117 7.69 12.15 3.31
CA GLY A 117 8.91 12.69 3.87
C GLY A 117 9.33 14.00 3.20
N LYS A 118 10.35 14.65 3.77
CA LYS A 118 10.91 15.89 3.22
C LYS A 118 11.59 15.62 1.88
N THR A 119 11.57 16.62 0.99
CA THR A 119 12.26 16.62 -0.30
C THR A 119 13.37 17.67 -0.34
N PRO A 120 14.31 17.59 -1.31
CA PRO A 120 15.19 18.70 -1.64
C PRO A 120 14.40 20.00 -1.83
N ALA A 121 15.06 21.15 -1.65
CA ALA A 121 14.45 22.48 -1.73
C ALA A 121 13.62 22.61 -3.01
N ASP A 122 12.31 22.70 -2.83
CA ASP A 122 11.34 22.76 -3.91
C ASP A 122 10.89 24.21 -4.09
N THR A 123 11.24 24.81 -5.23
CA THR A 123 10.84 26.19 -5.57
C THR A 123 9.41 26.29 -6.09
N SER A 124 8.69 25.16 -6.22
CA SER A 124 7.30 25.12 -6.69
C SER A 124 6.26 25.55 -5.66
N GLY A 125 6.63 25.54 -4.37
CA GLY A 125 5.69 25.71 -3.26
C GLY A 125 4.80 24.48 -2.97
N PHE A 126 4.99 23.36 -3.66
CA PHE A 126 4.19 22.15 -3.44
C PHE A 126 4.54 21.46 -2.11
N THR A 127 3.54 21.36 -1.23
CA THR A 127 3.63 20.60 0.01
C THR A 127 2.64 19.43 -0.02
N PHE A 128 3.18 18.21 0.10
CA PHE A 128 2.33 17.03 0.26
C PHE A 128 1.73 17.02 1.68
N HIS A 129 0.44 17.31 1.76
CA HIS A 129 -0.34 17.15 2.98
C HIS A 129 -0.74 15.69 3.19
N THR A 130 -1.05 15.29 4.41
CA THR A 130 -1.58 13.95 4.70
C THR A 130 -2.77 13.64 3.80
N ARG A 131 -2.71 12.51 3.08
CA ARG A 131 -3.79 12.07 2.18
C ARG A 131 -4.39 10.76 2.64
N GLY A 132 -5.69 10.60 2.45
CA GLY A 132 -6.39 9.34 2.62
C GLY A 132 -6.15 8.39 1.45
N THR A 133 -6.12 7.09 1.71
CA THR A 133 -6.04 6.03 0.70
C THR A 133 -7.17 5.03 0.85
N LEU A 134 -7.57 4.45 -0.28
CA LEU A 134 -8.43 3.28 -0.35
C LEU A 134 -7.75 2.27 -1.29
N THR A 135 -7.49 1.08 -0.77
CA THR A 135 -6.70 0.05 -1.44
C THR A 135 -7.54 -1.23 -1.54
N PRO A 136 -8.23 -1.49 -2.66
CA PRO A 136 -8.81 -2.81 -2.91
C PRO A 136 -7.69 -3.83 -3.14
N GLY A 137 -7.92 -5.07 -2.75
CA GLY A 137 -6.93 -6.15 -2.90
C GLY A 137 -7.58 -7.50 -3.12
N LEU A 138 -6.80 -8.40 -3.72
CA LEU A 138 -7.13 -9.80 -3.93
C LEU A 138 -5.86 -10.63 -3.83
N GLY A 139 -5.98 -11.88 -3.39
CA GLY A 139 -4.82 -12.75 -3.24
C GLY A 139 -5.20 -14.14 -2.77
N ALA A 140 -4.19 -14.95 -2.44
CA ALA A 140 -4.38 -16.28 -1.86
C ALA A 140 -3.30 -16.58 -0.82
N ARG A 141 -3.67 -17.31 0.23
CA ARG A 141 -2.73 -17.92 1.19
C ARG A 141 -2.49 -19.38 0.81
N ILE A 142 -1.25 -19.85 0.99
CA ILE A 142 -0.82 -21.22 0.70
C ILE A 142 -0.43 -21.89 2.03
N PHE A 143 -0.85 -23.15 2.25
CA PHE A 143 -0.70 -23.89 3.50
C PHE A 143 -0.03 -25.26 3.36
#